data_AF-A0A7M3WYC0-F1
#
_entry.id   AF-A0A7M3WYC0-F1
#
_cell.length_a   1.000
_cell.length_b   1.000
_cell.length_c   1.000
_cell.angle_alpha   90.00
_cell.angle_beta   90.00
_cell.angle_gamma   90.00
#
_symmetry.space_group_name_H-M   'P 1'
#
loop_
_entity.id
_entity.type
_entity.pdbx_description
1 polymer ?
#
loop_
_entity_poly.entity_id
_entity_poly.type
_entity_poly.pdbx_seq_one_letter_code
_entity_poly.pdbx_strand_id
1 'polypeptide(L)'
;MDFAWYSLSLVLMFAAVRWVTENFKFHLRTKKVWVHHWILALGGMATLFGLGVDEPWVWGAITGVALEGLRRDQWSIVRKAK
;
A
#
# COMPACT_ATOMS: atom_id res chain seq x y z
N MET A 1 -18.43 15.29 5.49
CA MET A 1 -16.98 15.57 5.48
C MET A 1 -16.15 14.33 5.14
N ASP A 2 -16.78 13.17 5.01
CA ASP A 2 -16.11 11.87 4.80
C ASP A 2 -15.24 11.82 3.55
N PHE A 3 -15.74 12.34 2.43
CA PHE A 3 -14.96 12.47 1.20
C PHE A 3 -13.69 13.32 1.39
N ALA A 4 -13.75 14.38 2.20
CA ALA A 4 -12.59 15.23 2.47
C ALA A 4 -11.54 14.48 3.29
N TRP A 5 -11.97 13.74 4.33
CA TRP A 5 -11.08 12.91 5.14
C TRP A 5 -10.45 11.77 4.33
N TYR A 6 -11.23 11.10 3.48
CA TYR A 6 -10.73 10.11 2.55
C TYR A 6 -9.67 10.70 1.61
N SER A 7 -9.97 11.84 0.99
CA SER A 7 -9.07 12.48 0.02
C SER A 7 -7.77 12.95 0.65
N LEU A 8 -7.84 13.59 1.83
CA LEU A 8 -6.65 14.07 2.55
C LEU A 8 -5.78 12.90 3.01
N SER A 9 -6.38 11.88 3.63
CA SER A 9 -5.63 10.71 4.10
C SER A 9 -4.99 9.93 2.96
N LEU A 10 -5.65 9.84 1.81
CA LEU A 10 -5.08 9.23 0.60
C LEU A 10 -3.82 9.95 0.14
N VAL A 11 -3.90 11.28 -0.04
CA VAL A 11 -2.76 12.07 -0.51
C VAL A 11 -1.60 12.02 0.50
N LEU A 12 -1.90 12.20 1.79
CA LEU A 12 -0.89 12.17 2.85
C LEU A 12 -0.20 10.81 2.95
N MET A 13 -0.98 9.72 2.92
CA MET A 13 -0.41 8.39 3.05
C MET A 13 0.37 7.96 1.80
N PHE A 14 -0.10 8.31 0.61
CA PHE A 14 0.66 8.12 -0.63
C PHE A 14 2.02 8.83 -0.56
N ALA A 15 2.02 10.11 -0.17
CA ALA A 15 3.25 10.90 -0.04
C ALA A 15 4.18 10.33 1.03
N ALA A 16 3.64 9.92 2.18
CA ALA A 16 4.41 9.32 3.27
C ALA A 16 5.04 7.99 2.86
N VAL A 17 4.27 7.07 2.25
CA VAL A 17 4.81 5.79 1.77
C VAL A 17 5.85 6.00 0.68
N ARG A 18 5.63 6.96 -0.23
CA ARG A 18 6.63 7.32 -1.23
C ARG A 18 7.92 7.79 -0.57
N TRP A 19 7.82 8.69 0.39
CA TRP A 19 8.98 9.18 1.14
C TRP A 19 9.69 8.02 1.85
N VAL A 20 8.95 7.11 2.50
CA VAL A 20 9.54 5.95 3.17
C VAL A 20 10.23 5.01 2.17
N THR A 21 9.59 4.68 1.06
CA THR A 21 10.10 3.70 0.08
C THR A 21 11.25 4.24 -0.77
N GLU A 22 11.38 5.57 -0.91
CA GLU A 22 12.51 6.20 -1.59
C GLU A 22 13.71 6.41 -0.65
N ASN A 23 13.47 6.75 0.62
CA ASN A 23 14.54 7.05 1.59
C ASN A 23 15.04 5.81 2.35
N PHE A 24 14.14 4.87 2.62
CA PHE A 24 14.48 3.61 3.28
C PHE A 24 14.48 2.51 2.24
N LYS A 25 15.57 1.75 2.15
CA LYS A 25 15.65 0.54 1.30
C LYS A 25 14.83 -0.61 1.89
N PHE A 26 13.57 -0.33 2.28
CA PHE A 26 12.66 -1.29 2.86
C PHE A 26 12.22 -2.28 1.79
N HIS A 27 12.95 -3.39 1.71
CA HIS A 27 12.51 -4.53 0.95
C HIS A 27 12.19 -5.61 1.97
N LEU A 28 10.92 -6.04 2.02
CA LEU A 28 10.55 -7.32 2.62
C LEU A 28 11.14 -8.43 1.74
N ARG A 29 12.45 -8.66 1.90
CA ARG A 29 13.27 -9.63 1.16
C ARG A 29 13.19 -10.96 1.88
N THR A 30 12.42 -11.87 1.31
CA THR A 30 12.66 -13.31 1.50
C THR A 30 13.38 -13.82 0.25
N LYS A 31 14.30 -14.79 0.38
CA LYS A 31 15.14 -15.32 -0.72
C LYS A 31 14.36 -15.76 -1.99
N LYS A 32 13.03 -15.90 -1.92
CA LYS A 32 12.16 -16.39 -2.99
C LYS A 32 11.01 -15.44 -3.39
N VAL A 33 10.64 -14.45 -2.57
CA VAL A 33 9.41 -13.68 -2.77
C VAL A 33 9.68 -12.19 -2.60
N TRP A 34 9.22 -11.40 -3.57
CA TRP A 34 9.18 -9.95 -3.46
C TRP A 34 7.73 -9.54 -3.20
N VAL A 35 7.39 -9.43 -1.91
CA VAL A 35 6.06 -8.99 -1.51
C VAL A 35 6.01 -7.47 -1.68
N HIS A 36 5.19 -7.03 -2.63
CA HIS A 36 4.94 -5.63 -2.84
C HIS A 36 3.96 -5.14 -1.78
N HIS A 37 4.19 -3.94 -1.25
CA HIS A 37 3.31 -3.39 -0.22
C HIS A 37 1.89 -3.11 -0.75
N TRP A 38 1.67 -3.00 -2.07
CA TRP A 38 0.31 -2.93 -2.62
C TRP A 38 -0.48 -4.24 -2.39
N ILE A 39 0.18 -5.40 -2.38
CA ILE A 39 -0.46 -6.70 -2.07
C ILE A 39 -0.85 -6.75 -0.60
N LEU A 40 0.02 -6.24 0.27
CA LEU A 40 -0.26 -6.13 1.71
C LEU A 40 -1.41 -5.14 1.96
N ALA A 41 -1.43 -4.01 1.26
CA ALA A 41 -2.51 -3.03 1.33
C ALA A 41 -3.83 -3.66 0.86
N LEU A 42 -3.83 -4.42 -0.24
CA LEU A 42 -5.02 -5.14 -0.70
C LEU A 42 -5.52 -6.17 0.31
N GLY A 43 -4.62 -6.96 0.92
CA GLY A 43 -4.98 -7.90 1.98
C GLY A 43 -5.53 -7.21 3.24
N GLY A 44 -4.95 -6.06 3.60
CA GLY A 44 -5.47 -5.21 4.66
C GLY A 44 -6.87 -4.67 4.32
N MET A 45 -7.09 -4.19 3.11
CA MET A 45 -8.41 -3.71 2.64
C MET A 45 -9.45 -4.82 2.70
N ALA A 46 -9.12 -6.04 2.25
CA ALA A 46 -10.03 -7.18 2.35
C ALA A 46 -10.37 -7.54 3.80
N THR A 47 -9.40 -7.40 4.71
CA THR A 47 -9.61 -7.63 6.15
C THR A 47 -10.52 -6.56 6.75
N LEU A 48 -10.24 -5.28 6.47
CA LEU A 48 -11.08 -4.15 6.92
C LEU A 48 -12.51 -4.29 6.41
N PHE A 49 -12.67 -4.69 5.16
CA PHE A 49 -13.98 -5.00 4.56
C PHE A 49 -14.71 -6.10 5.32
N GLY A 50 -14.02 -7.23 5.59
CA GLY A 50 -14.60 -8.34 6.35
C GLY A 50 -14.96 -8.00 7.81
N LEU A 51 -14.32 -6.98 8.38
CA LEU A 51 -14.59 -6.47 9.73
C LEU A 51 -15.62 -5.33 9.77
N GLY A 52 -16.11 -4.86 8.62
CA GLY A 52 -17.09 -3.77 8.55
C GLY A 52 -16.53 -2.42 9.02
N VAL A 53 -15.24 -2.15 8.76
CA VAL A 53 -14.62 -0.86 9.06
C VAL A 53 -15.06 0.17 8.03
N ASP A 54 -15.69 1.26 8.46
CA ASP A 54 -16.28 2.27 7.57
C ASP A 54 -15.53 3.62 7.61
N GLU A 55 -14.52 3.76 8.47
CA GLU A 55 -13.80 5.01 8.69
C GLU A 55 -13.11 5.54 7.41
N PRO A 56 -13.55 6.69 6.85
CA PRO A 56 -13.08 7.17 5.55
C PRO A 56 -11.57 7.45 5.49
N TRP A 57 -10.99 7.89 6.61
CA TRP A 57 -9.56 8.19 6.71
C TRP A 57 -8.71 6.91 6.71
N VAL A 58 -9.24 5.79 7.21
CA VAL A 58 -8.57 4.48 7.14
C VAL A 58 -8.55 4.00 5.70
N TRP A 59 -9.69 4.09 5.01
CA TRP A 59 -9.82 3.73 3.60
C TRP A 59 -8.96 4.60 2.69
N GLY A 60 -8.92 5.91 2.92
CA GLY A 60 -8.06 6.81 2.16
C GLY A 60 -6.59 6.48 2.38
N ALA A 61 -6.17 6.29 3.64
CA ALA A 61 -4.80 5.92 3.97
C ALA A 61 -4.35 4.63 3.27
N ILE A 62 -5.09 3.52 3.43
CA ILE A 62 -4.72 2.23 2.84
C ILE A 62 -4.75 2.26 1.30
N THR A 63 -5.67 3.03 0.72
CA THR A 63 -5.70 3.28 -0.73
C THR A 63 -4.46 4.03 -1.18
N GLY A 64 -4.02 5.04 -0.44
CA GLY A 64 -2.76 5.75 -0.71
C GLY A 64 -1.54 4.82 -0.70
N VAL A 65 -1.47 3.88 0.25
CA VAL A 65 -0.44 2.83 0.29
C VAL A 65 -0.49 1.95 -0.96
N ALA A 66 -1.69 1.49 -1.34
CA ALA A 66 -1.87 0.63 -2.51
C ALA A 66 -1.42 1.33 -3.81
N LEU A 67 -1.83 2.58 -4.01
CA LEU A 67 -1.51 3.36 -5.20
C LEU A 67 0.00 3.62 -5.37
N GLU A 68 0.74 3.84 -4.28
CA GLU A 68 2.20 4.00 -4.37
C GLU A 68 2.84 2.73 -4.92
N GLY A 69 2.41 1.56 -4.44
CA GLY A 69 2.96 0.29 -4.87
C GLY A 69 2.55 -0.11 -6.28
N LEU A 70 1.32 0.21 -6.70
CA LEU A 70 0.85 -0.02 -8.07
C LEU A 70 1.60 0.86 -9.11
N ARG A 71 2.11 2.03 -8.69
CA ARG A 71 2.93 2.90 -9.56
C ARG A 71 4.25 2.27 -9.98
N ARG A 72 4.78 1.29 -9.23
CA ARG A 72 6.13 0.74 -9.47
C ARG A 72 6.13 -0.13 -10.73
N ASP A 73 7.15 0.00 -11.57
CA ASP A 73 7.21 -0.71 -12.88
C ASP A 73 7.44 -2.22 -12.76
N GLN A 74 8.05 -2.67 -11.68
CA GLN A 74 8.34 -4.08 -11.45
C GLN A 74 7.23 -4.67 -10.59
N TRP A 75 6.42 -5.57 -11.17
CA TRP A 75 5.33 -6.26 -10.47
C TRP A 75 5.66 -7.74 -10.19
N SER A 76 6.87 -8.18 -10.52
CA SER A 76 7.24 -9.59 -10.41
C SER A 76 7.32 -10.02 -8.95
N ILE A 77 6.33 -10.80 -8.50
CA ILE A 77 6.25 -11.34 -7.14
C ILE A 77 7.32 -12.43 -6.92
N VAL A 78 7.72 -13.11 -7.99
CA VAL A 78 8.69 -14.20 -7.99
C VAL A 78 9.95 -13.73 -8.69
N ARG A 79 11.13 -13.95 -8.09
CA ARG A 79 12.39 -13.81 -8.83
C ARG A 79 12.51 -14.97 -9.81
N LYS A 80 12.74 -14.67 -11.09
CA LYS A 80 13.29 -15.67 -12.02
C LYS A 80 14.59 -16.17 -11.40
N ALA A 81 14.68 -17.46 -11.10
CA ALA A 81 15.95 -18.08 -10.77
C ALA A 81 16.90 -17.83 -11.95
N LYS A 82 18.11 -17.37 -11.64
CA LYS A 82 19.16 -17.21 -12.64
C LYS A 82 19.74 -18.58 -12.96
#